data_AF-A0A919MWS5-F1
#
_entry.id   AF-A0A919MWS5-F1
#
_cell.length_a   1.000
_cell.length_b   1.000
_cell.length_c   1.000
_cell.angle_alpha   90.00
_cell.angle_beta   90.00
_cell.angle_gamma   90.00
#
_symmetry.space_group_name_H-M   'P 1'
#
loop_
_entity.id
_entity.type
_entity.pdbx_description
1 polymer ?
#
loop_
_entity_poly.entity_id
_entity_poly.type
_entity_poly.pdbx_seq_one_letter_code
_entity_poly.pdbx_strand_id
1 'polypeptide(L)'
;MTTDLPASLRALAGSLSVPQALTTEALRERFGDPDAVDPAVGQVRRAEWGDVSQLVLLLEGAVDERHWRVVPVSIDPTGEDENSLVLNEARTAFPVEVTAWAGQPARVPTGVLSRVVDLWDADVTAWCAATSAEPPPGTRHGRPATPHSRDAQVRADLQDALEALAEAPLVPVRADGVLDVPAAAQRVGLREVVQALGVPLVAATKILKGKAAISEQQAAVLAGLFGVAASDVLAAVNGLPPGLAVELERPRWRTVWRTWATRLRRTEDAVRLEIGLGAFGLAFRQTGAAGAADWENRIAHWLAVNDPKDVSGGA
;
A
#
# COMPACT_ATOMS: atom_id res chain seq x y z
N MET A 1 3.37 -19.67 -19.34
CA MET A 1 2.26 -20.53 -19.83
C MET A 1 0.97 -19.85 -19.41
N THR A 2 0.29 -19.22 -20.36
CA THR A 2 -1.01 -18.58 -20.14
C THR A 2 -2.06 -19.69 -20.00
N THR A 3 -2.60 -19.85 -18.79
CA THR A 3 -3.69 -20.79 -18.52
C THR A 3 -4.93 -20.27 -19.23
N ASP A 4 -5.20 -20.81 -20.41
CA ASP A 4 -6.35 -20.43 -21.23
C ASP A 4 -7.62 -20.88 -20.49
N LEU A 5 -8.32 -19.92 -19.88
CA LEU A 5 -9.54 -20.18 -19.13
C LEU A 5 -10.57 -20.89 -20.02
N PRO A 6 -11.11 -22.04 -19.62
CA PRO A 6 -12.12 -22.78 -20.40
C PRO A 6 -13.26 -21.89 -20.86
N ALA A 7 -13.69 -22.04 -22.12
CA ALA A 7 -14.77 -21.24 -22.71
C ALA A 7 -16.08 -21.30 -21.90
N SER A 8 -16.33 -22.42 -21.20
CA SER A 8 -17.43 -22.59 -20.27
C SER A 8 -17.35 -21.69 -19.03
N LEU A 9 -16.16 -21.49 -18.45
CA LEU A 9 -15.94 -20.57 -17.34
C LEU A 9 -16.05 -19.10 -17.78
N ARG A 10 -15.60 -18.77 -19.00
CA ARG A 10 -15.82 -17.45 -19.60
C ARG A 10 -17.30 -17.17 -19.86
N ALA A 11 -18.04 -18.15 -20.36
CA ALA A 11 -19.49 -18.05 -20.56
C ALA A 11 -20.24 -17.91 -19.23
N LEU A 12 -19.83 -18.65 -18.18
CA LEU A 12 -20.40 -18.52 -16.85
C LEU A 12 -20.11 -17.14 -16.25
N ALA A 13 -18.86 -16.66 -16.34
CA ALA A 13 -18.49 -15.31 -15.90
C ALA A 13 -19.25 -14.22 -16.66
N GLY A 14 -19.51 -14.40 -17.96
CA GLY A 14 -20.34 -13.49 -18.76
C GLY A 14 -21.84 -13.58 -18.46
N SER A 15 -22.31 -14.67 -17.85
CA SER A 15 -23.71 -14.86 -17.42
C SER A 15 -23.99 -14.36 -16.01
N LEU A 16 -22.95 -14.15 -15.20
CA LEU A 16 -23.06 -13.52 -13.89
C LEU A 16 -23.26 -12.01 -14.12
N SER A 17 -24.47 -11.53 -13.83
CA SER A 17 -24.73 -10.10 -13.79
C SER A 17 -23.90 -9.49 -12.66
N VAL A 18 -22.87 -8.71 -13.01
CA VAL A 18 -22.18 -7.89 -12.04
C VAL A 18 -23.23 -7.01 -11.37
N PRO A 19 -23.33 -7.01 -10.02
CA PRO A 19 -24.33 -6.21 -9.34
C PRO A 19 -24.18 -4.75 -9.77
N GLN A 20 -25.27 -4.11 -10.22
CA GLN A 20 -25.19 -2.78 -10.85
C GLN A 20 -24.43 -1.78 -9.97
N ALA A 21 -24.62 -1.84 -8.65
CA ALA A 21 -23.96 -0.98 -7.66
C ALA A 21 -22.43 -1.15 -7.56
N LEU A 22 -21.89 -2.27 -8.04
CA LEU A 22 -20.45 -2.59 -8.03
C LEU A 22 -19.80 -2.46 -9.42
N THR A 23 -20.57 -2.06 -10.44
CA THR A 23 -20.01 -1.72 -11.75
C THR A 23 -19.04 -0.56 -11.64
N THR A 24 -18.08 -0.47 -12.56
CA THR A 24 -17.11 0.64 -12.53
C THR A 24 -17.82 1.98 -12.69
N GLU A 25 -18.85 2.03 -13.51
CA GLU A 25 -19.70 3.19 -13.75
C GLU A 25 -20.41 3.62 -12.46
N ALA A 26 -21.09 2.69 -11.76
CA ALA A 26 -21.79 3.00 -10.51
C ALA A 26 -20.82 3.41 -9.39
N LEU A 27 -19.67 2.74 -9.27
CA LEU A 27 -18.64 3.15 -8.32
C LEU A 27 -18.11 4.55 -8.63
N ARG A 28 -17.97 4.90 -9.92
CA ARG A 28 -17.56 6.25 -10.30
C ARG A 28 -18.62 7.30 -10.02
N GLU A 29 -19.89 6.98 -10.21
CA GLU A 29 -21.00 7.86 -9.85
C GLU A 29 -21.03 8.14 -8.34
N ARG A 30 -20.76 7.11 -7.51
CA ARG A 30 -20.76 7.23 -6.05
C ARG A 30 -19.51 7.92 -5.49
N PHE A 31 -18.34 7.64 -6.05
CA PHE A 31 -17.05 7.98 -5.42
C PHE A 31 -16.10 8.79 -6.32
N GLY A 32 -16.45 9.10 -7.56
CA GLY A 32 -15.53 9.74 -8.51
C GLY A 32 -14.57 8.74 -9.14
N ASP A 33 -13.27 8.83 -8.91
CA ASP A 33 -12.34 7.75 -9.31
C ASP A 33 -12.12 6.79 -8.13
N PRO A 34 -12.72 5.58 -8.12
CA PRO A 34 -12.67 4.70 -6.96
C PRO A 34 -11.26 4.20 -6.62
N ASP A 35 -10.29 4.31 -7.54
CA ASP A 35 -8.89 3.98 -7.28
C ASP A 35 -8.10 5.18 -6.70
N ALA A 36 -8.63 6.40 -6.81
CA ALA A 36 -7.97 7.63 -6.35
C ALA A 36 -8.58 8.23 -5.07
N VAL A 37 -9.72 7.71 -4.59
CA VAL A 37 -10.38 8.16 -3.36
C VAL A 37 -9.49 7.93 -2.16
N ASP A 38 -9.22 8.99 -1.40
CA ASP A 38 -8.44 8.90 -0.16
C ASP A 38 -9.16 8.00 0.87
N PRO A 39 -8.42 7.18 1.63
CA PRO A 39 -8.99 6.31 2.66
C PRO A 39 -9.74 7.10 3.75
N ALA A 40 -10.91 6.60 4.14
CA ALA A 40 -11.71 7.17 5.21
C ALA A 40 -12.41 6.07 6.02
N VAL A 41 -12.71 6.37 7.29
CA VAL A 41 -13.45 5.50 8.20
C VAL A 41 -14.81 5.11 7.59
N GLY A 42 -15.20 3.85 7.75
CA GLY A 42 -16.44 3.29 7.22
C GLY A 42 -16.36 2.82 5.77
N GLN A 43 -15.27 3.13 5.04
CA GLN A 43 -15.09 2.60 3.69
C GLN A 43 -14.79 1.11 3.72
N VAL A 44 -15.46 0.36 2.86
CA VAL A 44 -15.03 -0.99 2.47
C VAL A 44 -14.14 -0.87 1.26
N ARG A 45 -12.90 -1.35 1.38
CA ARG A 45 -11.90 -1.29 0.32
C ARG A 45 -11.34 -2.66 0.03
N ARG A 46 -10.87 -2.83 -1.20
CA ARG A 46 -9.98 -3.93 -1.55
C ARG A 46 -8.57 -3.59 -1.11
N ALA A 47 -8.02 -4.38 -0.20
CA ALA A 47 -6.61 -4.37 0.17
C ALA A 47 -5.87 -5.43 -0.64
N GLU A 48 -4.72 -5.08 -1.20
CA GLU A 48 -3.91 -5.98 -2.01
C GLU A 48 -2.43 -5.79 -1.72
N TRP A 49 -1.64 -6.85 -1.80
CA TRP A 49 -0.17 -6.80 -1.85
C TRP A 49 0.36 -8.12 -2.38
N GLY A 50 1.30 -8.07 -3.34
CA GLY A 50 1.75 -9.29 -4.01
C GLY A 50 0.60 -10.04 -4.68
N ASP A 51 0.39 -11.29 -4.27
CA ASP A 51 -0.69 -12.19 -4.69
C ASP A 51 -1.89 -12.20 -3.73
N VAL A 52 -1.83 -11.48 -2.61
CA VAL A 52 -2.91 -11.38 -1.62
C VAL A 52 -3.88 -10.27 -2.01
N SER A 53 -5.18 -10.57 -1.94
CA SER A 53 -6.28 -9.62 -2.17
C SER A 53 -7.44 -9.94 -1.22
N GLN A 54 -7.90 -8.95 -0.46
CA GLN A 54 -8.93 -9.12 0.58
C GLN A 54 -9.79 -7.85 0.69
N LEU A 55 -11.08 -8.00 0.98
CA LEU A 55 -11.91 -6.85 1.36
C LEU A 55 -11.72 -6.53 2.83
N VAL A 56 -11.63 -5.25 3.15
CA VAL A 56 -11.44 -4.75 4.51
C VAL A 56 -12.34 -3.55 4.77
N LEU A 57 -12.87 -3.44 5.98
CA LEU A 57 -13.54 -2.25 6.49
C LEU A 57 -12.54 -1.37 7.24
N LEU A 58 -12.47 -0.09 6.88
CA LEU A 58 -11.61 0.87 7.55
C LEU A 58 -12.27 1.39 8.84
N LEU A 59 -11.61 1.18 9.98
CA LEU A 59 -12.14 1.57 11.29
C LEU A 59 -11.52 2.87 11.80
N GLU A 60 -10.21 3.03 11.65
CA GLU A 60 -9.46 4.15 12.20
C GLU A 60 -8.15 4.35 11.43
N GLY A 61 -7.83 5.60 11.09
CA GLY A 61 -6.54 5.98 10.49
C GLY A 61 -5.54 6.35 11.57
N ALA A 62 -4.29 5.93 11.43
CA ALA A 62 -3.22 6.34 12.35
C ALA A 62 -2.85 7.82 12.16
N VAL A 63 -2.29 8.43 13.21
CA VAL A 63 -1.82 9.82 13.19
C VAL A 63 -0.73 10.07 12.15
N ASP A 64 0.03 9.02 11.78
CA ASP A 64 1.05 9.10 10.74
C ASP A 64 0.48 9.06 9.31
N GLU A 65 -0.84 8.83 9.15
CA GLU A 65 -1.54 8.64 7.87
C GLU A 65 -1.05 7.47 7.00
N ARG A 66 -0.14 6.64 7.54
CA ARG A 66 0.50 5.51 6.82
C ARG A 66 -0.04 4.16 7.23
N HIS A 67 -0.84 4.10 8.29
CA HIS A 67 -1.47 2.88 8.77
C HIS A 67 -2.98 3.05 8.97
N TRP A 68 -3.69 1.95 8.77
CA TRP A 68 -5.12 1.86 9.05
C TRP A 68 -5.41 0.66 9.93
N ARG A 69 -6.23 0.85 10.96
CA ARG A 69 -6.89 -0.24 11.67
C ARG A 69 -8.08 -0.69 10.83
N VAL A 70 -8.12 -1.98 10.53
CA VAL A 70 -9.11 -2.58 9.65
C VAL A 70 -9.62 -3.89 10.21
N VAL A 71 -10.78 -4.35 9.73
CA VAL A 71 -11.28 -5.71 9.94
C VAL A 71 -11.57 -6.34 8.58
N PRO A 72 -11.41 -7.67 8.43
CA PRO A 72 -11.69 -8.31 7.17
C PRO A 72 -13.19 -8.37 6.88
N VAL A 73 -13.53 -8.37 5.60
CA VAL A 73 -14.89 -8.43 5.08
C VAL A 73 -14.97 -9.58 4.08
N SER A 74 -15.96 -10.46 4.25
CA SER A 74 -16.20 -11.56 3.30
C SER A 74 -17.62 -11.48 2.74
N ILE A 75 -17.73 -11.81 1.46
CA ILE A 75 -19.01 -12.00 0.76
C ILE A 75 -19.27 -13.50 0.81
N ASP A 76 -20.45 -13.91 1.31
CA ASP A 76 -20.81 -15.29 1.73
C ASP A 76 -20.62 -15.53 3.24
N PRO A 77 -21.72 -15.57 4.02
CA PRO A 77 -21.70 -15.70 5.48
C PRO A 77 -21.43 -17.12 5.98
N THR A 78 -21.19 -18.10 5.11
CA THR A 78 -20.98 -19.49 5.54
C THR A 78 -19.76 -19.68 6.45
N GLY A 79 -18.88 -18.68 6.62
CA GLY A 79 -17.73 -18.72 7.53
C GLY A 79 -17.88 -17.96 8.86
N GLU A 80 -18.98 -17.25 9.11
CA GLU A 80 -19.11 -16.33 10.26
C GLU A 80 -18.84 -16.97 11.64
N ASP A 81 -18.41 -16.16 12.62
CA ASP A 81 -18.27 -16.56 14.02
C ASP A 81 -19.01 -15.59 14.97
N GLU A 82 -19.03 -15.89 16.27
CA GLU A 82 -19.74 -15.09 17.28
C GLU A 82 -19.23 -13.64 17.44
N ASN A 83 -18.05 -13.32 16.91
CA ASN A 83 -17.47 -11.96 16.91
C ASN A 83 -17.60 -11.29 15.53
N SER A 84 -18.34 -11.89 14.61
CA SER A 84 -18.63 -11.33 13.30
C SER A 84 -19.98 -10.61 13.28
N LEU A 85 -20.06 -9.53 12.51
CA LEU A 85 -21.32 -8.86 12.18
C LEU A 85 -21.75 -9.24 10.78
N VAL A 86 -22.99 -9.65 10.61
CA VAL A 86 -23.54 -10.01 9.31
C VAL A 86 -24.55 -8.94 8.91
N LEU A 87 -24.29 -8.34 7.76
CA LEU A 87 -25.08 -7.28 7.17
C LEU A 87 -25.92 -7.85 6.04
N ASN A 88 -27.19 -7.43 5.97
CA ASN A 88 -28.05 -7.77 4.84
C ASN A 88 -27.75 -6.88 3.61
N GLU A 89 -28.32 -7.27 2.48
CA GLU A 89 -28.21 -6.56 1.19
C GLU A 89 -28.71 -5.10 1.25
N ALA A 90 -29.57 -4.73 2.21
CA ALA A 90 -30.09 -3.37 2.33
C ALA A 90 -29.10 -2.41 3.01
N ARG A 91 -28.08 -2.93 3.70
CA ARG A 91 -27.05 -2.14 4.40
C ARG A 91 -25.72 -2.09 3.63
N THR A 92 -25.62 -2.73 2.47
CA THR A 92 -24.38 -2.78 1.68
C THR A 92 -24.67 -2.66 0.19
N ALA A 93 -23.65 -2.36 -0.61
CA ALA A 93 -23.73 -2.39 -2.06
C ALA A 93 -23.70 -3.81 -2.66
N PHE A 94 -23.51 -4.84 -1.82
CA PHE A 94 -23.47 -6.23 -2.24
C PHE A 94 -24.90 -6.81 -2.25
N PRO A 95 -25.29 -7.57 -3.28
CA PRO A 95 -26.65 -8.12 -3.41
C PRO A 95 -26.84 -9.41 -2.57
N VAL A 96 -25.99 -9.61 -1.57
CA VAL A 96 -25.96 -10.80 -0.71
C VAL A 96 -25.55 -10.39 0.69
N GLU A 97 -25.73 -11.27 1.66
CA GLU A 97 -25.20 -11.05 3.01
C GLU A 97 -23.66 -10.94 3.00
N VAL A 98 -23.16 -10.00 3.81
CA VAL A 98 -21.73 -9.72 3.95
C VAL A 98 -21.35 -9.83 5.42
N THR A 99 -20.19 -10.43 5.69
CA THR A 99 -19.69 -10.62 7.05
C THR A 99 -18.51 -9.71 7.31
N ALA A 100 -18.60 -8.92 8.37
CA ALA A 100 -17.51 -8.12 8.92
C ALA A 100 -16.94 -8.84 10.15
N TRP A 101 -15.65 -9.17 10.09
CA TRP A 101 -15.00 -10.02 11.10
C TRP A 101 -14.39 -9.17 12.22
N ALA A 102 -15.25 -8.57 13.05
CA ALA A 102 -14.83 -7.59 14.05
C ALA A 102 -13.88 -8.18 15.12
N GLY A 103 -13.88 -9.49 15.31
CA GLY A 103 -12.92 -10.22 16.15
C GLY A 103 -11.50 -10.31 15.61
N GLN A 104 -11.23 -9.85 14.38
CA GLN A 104 -9.92 -9.93 13.71
C GLN A 104 -9.40 -8.55 13.27
N PRO A 105 -9.27 -7.57 14.18
CA PRO A 105 -8.71 -6.28 13.80
C PRO A 105 -7.21 -6.40 13.51
N ALA A 106 -6.75 -5.80 12.43
CA ALA A 106 -5.32 -5.67 12.13
C ALA A 106 -4.95 -4.24 11.77
N ARG A 107 -3.65 -3.95 11.79
CA ARG A 107 -3.09 -2.70 11.27
C ARG A 107 -2.40 -2.99 9.95
N VAL A 108 -2.83 -2.32 8.89
CA VAL A 108 -2.26 -2.49 7.55
C VAL A 108 -1.71 -1.16 7.02
N PRO A 109 -0.65 -1.18 6.20
CA PRO A 109 -0.17 0.02 5.52
C PRO A 109 -1.22 0.66 4.62
N THR A 110 -1.29 1.99 4.55
CA THR A 110 -2.13 2.71 3.57
C THR A 110 -1.83 2.25 2.15
N GLY A 111 -0.56 1.94 1.88
CA GLY A 111 -0.07 1.43 0.61
C GLY A 111 -0.59 0.06 0.19
N VAL A 112 -1.31 -0.70 1.04
CA VAL A 112 -2.04 -1.91 0.61
C VAL A 112 -3.48 -1.63 0.21
N LEU A 113 -4.02 -0.46 0.55
CA LEU A 113 -5.37 -0.09 0.16
C LEU A 113 -5.40 0.26 -1.34
N SER A 114 -6.38 -0.29 -2.05
CA SER A 114 -6.58 -0.04 -3.47
C SER A 114 -7.94 0.64 -3.67
N ARG A 115 -8.88 -0.04 -4.31
CA ARG A 115 -10.17 0.47 -4.73
C ARG A 115 -11.16 0.55 -3.58
N VAL A 116 -11.92 1.64 -3.48
CA VAL A 116 -13.14 1.69 -2.65
C VAL A 116 -14.27 0.93 -3.32
N VAL A 117 -14.98 0.10 -2.56
CA VAL A 117 -16.05 -0.77 -3.03
C VAL A 117 -17.39 -0.36 -2.43
N ASP A 118 -17.38 0.06 -1.17
CA ASP A 118 -18.60 0.47 -0.47
C ASP A 118 -18.30 1.48 0.65
N LEU A 119 -19.36 2.06 1.21
CA LEU A 119 -19.30 2.92 2.38
C LEU A 119 -20.40 2.48 3.35
N TRP A 120 -20.01 2.04 4.54
CA TRP A 120 -20.93 1.57 5.56
C TRP A 120 -21.23 2.67 6.58
N ASP A 121 -22.39 2.53 7.20
CA ASP A 121 -22.90 3.49 8.17
C ASP A 121 -22.04 3.55 9.44
N ALA A 122 -22.16 4.67 10.15
CA ALA A 122 -21.37 4.94 11.35
C ALA A 122 -21.68 3.97 12.51
N ASP A 123 -22.92 3.49 12.63
CA ASP A 123 -23.35 2.52 13.65
C ASP A 123 -22.67 1.15 13.45
N VAL A 124 -22.65 0.66 12.20
CA VAL A 124 -21.92 -0.56 11.79
C VAL A 124 -20.43 -0.42 12.07
N THR A 125 -19.84 0.70 11.66
CA THR A 125 -18.41 0.94 11.81
C THR A 125 -17.99 1.04 13.28
N ALA A 126 -18.78 1.76 14.09
CA ALA A 126 -18.57 1.86 15.53
C ALA A 126 -18.73 0.50 16.22
N TRP A 127 -19.72 -0.31 15.81
CA TRP A 127 -19.87 -1.66 16.31
C TRP A 127 -18.63 -2.51 16.01
N CYS A 128 -18.12 -2.47 14.78
CA CYS A 128 -16.93 -3.24 14.40
C CYS A 128 -15.65 -2.77 15.13
N ALA A 129 -15.57 -1.48 15.48
CA ALA A 129 -14.41 -0.93 16.20
C ALA A 129 -14.36 -1.32 17.69
N ALA A 130 -15.53 -1.46 18.33
CA ALA A 130 -15.67 -1.68 19.76
C ALA A 130 -16.18 -3.09 20.14
N THR A 131 -16.73 -3.85 19.20
CA THR A 131 -17.37 -5.15 19.38
C THR A 131 -18.45 -5.11 20.48
N SER A 132 -19.52 -4.35 20.23
CA SER A 132 -20.63 -4.17 21.19
C SER A 132 -21.53 -5.41 21.28
N ALA A 133 -22.23 -5.58 22.40
CA ALA A 133 -23.13 -6.71 22.61
C ALA A 133 -24.39 -6.65 21.73
N GLU A 134 -24.90 -5.45 21.42
CA GLU A 134 -26.13 -5.27 20.63
C GLU A 134 -25.78 -4.91 19.17
N PRO A 135 -26.20 -5.71 18.17
CA PRO A 135 -25.93 -5.43 16.77
C PRO A 135 -26.83 -4.29 16.25
N PRO A 136 -26.36 -3.43 15.34
CA PRO A 136 -27.18 -2.38 14.73
C PRO A 136 -28.43 -2.92 14.00
N PRO A 137 -29.48 -2.12 13.82
CA PRO A 137 -30.68 -2.54 13.09
C PRO A 137 -30.38 -3.05 11.67
N GLY A 138 -31.02 -4.15 11.26
CA GLY A 138 -30.77 -4.76 9.95
C GLY A 138 -29.44 -5.52 9.84
N THR A 139 -28.78 -5.77 10.97
CA THR A 139 -27.62 -6.65 11.09
C THR A 139 -27.89 -7.74 12.13
N ARG A 140 -27.04 -8.76 12.17
CA ARG A 140 -27.07 -9.82 13.18
C ARG A 140 -25.66 -10.24 13.57
N HIS A 141 -25.51 -10.80 14.76
CA HIS A 141 -24.30 -11.53 15.10
C HIS A 141 -24.13 -12.76 14.19
N GLY A 142 -22.87 -13.13 13.96
CA GLY A 142 -22.54 -14.41 13.38
C GLY A 142 -22.85 -15.57 14.33
N ARG A 143 -22.88 -16.77 13.78
CA ARG A 143 -23.15 -18.00 14.52
C ARG A 143 -21.87 -18.55 15.13
N PRO A 144 -21.93 -19.19 16.31
CA PRO A 144 -20.75 -19.81 16.90
C PRO A 144 -20.11 -20.82 15.95
N ALA A 145 -18.81 -20.67 15.70
CA ALA A 145 -18.08 -21.60 14.87
C ALA A 145 -17.80 -22.90 15.65
N THR A 146 -17.86 -24.04 14.96
CA THR A 146 -17.42 -25.32 15.56
C THR A 146 -15.92 -25.51 15.29
N PRO A 147 -15.11 -25.91 16.28
CA PRO A 147 -13.69 -26.17 16.07
C PRO A 147 -13.49 -27.18 14.93
N HIS A 148 -12.54 -26.91 14.04
CA HIS A 148 -12.23 -27.72 12.85
C HIS A 148 -13.35 -27.81 11.79
N SER A 149 -14.34 -26.91 11.83
CA SER A 149 -15.29 -26.76 10.73
C SER A 149 -14.63 -26.07 9.53
N ARG A 150 -15.33 -26.09 8.40
CA ARG A 150 -14.96 -25.29 7.21
C ARG A 150 -14.86 -23.80 7.54
N ASP A 151 -15.70 -23.32 8.43
CA ASP A 151 -15.80 -21.92 8.86
C ASP A 151 -14.53 -21.50 9.61
N ALA A 152 -14.01 -22.40 10.46
CA ALA A 152 -12.72 -22.20 11.13
C ALA A 152 -11.55 -22.09 10.14
N GLN A 153 -11.61 -22.81 9.01
CA GLN A 153 -10.60 -22.69 7.93
C GLN A 153 -10.71 -21.33 7.22
N VAL A 154 -11.93 -20.90 6.85
CA VAL A 154 -12.14 -19.59 6.21
C VAL A 154 -11.62 -18.46 7.11
N ARG A 155 -11.91 -18.55 8.42
CA ARG A 155 -11.40 -17.61 9.42
C ARG A 155 -9.86 -17.56 9.46
N ALA A 156 -9.21 -18.72 9.42
CA ALA A 156 -7.75 -18.82 9.39
C ALA A 156 -7.18 -18.22 8.10
N ASP A 157 -7.76 -18.55 6.95
CA ASP A 157 -7.33 -18.04 5.65
C ASP A 157 -7.43 -16.50 5.58
N LEU A 158 -8.52 -15.92 6.12
CA LEU A 158 -8.70 -14.45 6.21
C LEU A 158 -7.69 -13.79 7.13
N GLN A 159 -7.31 -14.47 8.22
CA GLN A 159 -6.31 -13.98 9.16
C GLN A 159 -4.92 -14.02 8.52
N ASP A 160 -4.54 -15.14 7.91
CA ASP A 160 -3.24 -15.30 7.23
C ASP A 160 -3.07 -14.27 6.11
N ALA A 161 -4.12 -14.03 5.32
CA ALA A 161 -4.13 -13.00 4.30
C ALA A 161 -4.01 -11.58 4.89
N LEU A 162 -4.68 -11.31 6.02
CA LEU A 162 -4.59 -10.01 6.68
C LEU A 162 -3.21 -9.77 7.31
N GLU A 163 -2.58 -10.80 7.86
CA GLU A 163 -1.21 -10.76 8.36
C GLU A 163 -0.21 -10.49 7.23
N ALA A 164 -0.34 -11.19 6.10
CA ALA A 164 0.48 -10.93 4.92
C ALA A 164 0.34 -9.49 4.39
N LEU A 165 -0.88 -8.91 4.43
CA LEU A 165 -1.11 -7.51 4.09
C LEU A 165 -0.49 -6.54 5.12
N ALA A 166 -0.53 -6.90 6.41
CA ALA A 166 0.07 -6.10 7.48
C ALA A 166 1.61 -6.04 7.38
N GLU A 167 2.23 -7.09 6.86
CA GLU A 167 3.68 -7.19 6.63
C GLU A 167 4.16 -6.46 5.37
N ALA A 168 3.26 -5.85 4.59
CA ALA A 168 3.65 -5.15 3.37
C ALA A 168 4.67 -4.01 3.69
N PRO A 169 5.78 -3.91 2.93
CA PRO A 169 6.82 -2.95 3.18
C PRO A 169 6.35 -1.52 2.96
N LEU A 170 6.65 -0.67 3.93
CA LEU A 170 6.50 0.78 3.86
C LEU A 170 7.73 1.41 3.20
N VAL A 171 7.54 2.53 2.50
CA VAL A 171 8.71 3.34 2.10
C VAL A 171 9.42 3.88 3.36
N PRO A 172 10.77 3.82 3.43
CA PRO A 172 11.52 4.28 4.58
C PRO A 172 11.42 5.81 4.75
N VAL A 173 11.22 6.25 6.00
CA VAL A 173 11.17 7.67 6.37
C VAL A 173 12.51 8.08 6.96
N ARG A 174 13.01 9.25 6.57
CA ARG A 174 14.20 9.85 7.18
C ARG A 174 13.88 10.29 8.60
N ALA A 175 14.57 9.72 9.57
CA ALA A 175 14.49 10.17 10.97
C ALA A 175 15.19 11.53 11.17
N ASP A 176 14.89 12.20 12.27
CA ASP A 176 15.61 13.40 12.68
C ASP A 176 17.01 13.05 13.21
N GLY A 177 17.99 13.95 13.01
CA GLY A 177 19.38 13.74 13.47
C GLY A 177 20.19 12.72 12.66
N VAL A 178 19.68 12.33 11.48
CA VAL A 178 20.31 11.33 10.61
C VAL A 178 21.64 11.81 10.02
N LEU A 179 22.55 10.86 9.81
CA LEU A 179 23.87 11.05 9.22
C LEU A 179 23.83 11.96 7.97
N ASP A 180 24.63 13.03 7.99
CA ASP A 180 24.95 13.79 6.78
C ASP A 180 25.94 12.99 5.92
N VAL A 181 25.39 12.15 5.05
CA VAL A 181 26.14 11.30 4.13
C VAL A 181 27.08 12.10 3.22
N PRO A 182 26.67 13.23 2.61
CA PRO A 182 27.59 14.12 1.90
C PRO A 182 28.78 14.57 2.74
N ALA A 183 28.57 15.04 3.97
CA ALA A 183 29.66 15.49 4.84
C ALA A 183 30.56 14.33 5.29
N ALA A 184 29.99 13.16 5.57
CA ALA A 184 30.76 11.95 5.89
C ALA A 184 31.63 11.51 4.71
N ALA A 185 31.09 11.51 3.50
CA ALA A 185 31.83 11.18 2.28
C ALA A 185 32.92 12.19 1.94
N GLN A 186 32.76 13.47 2.29
CA GLN A 186 33.83 14.47 2.14
C GLN A 186 35.03 14.20 3.04
N ARG A 187 34.80 13.68 4.27
CA ARG A 187 35.87 13.33 5.21
C ARG A 187 36.70 12.13 4.75
N VAL A 188 36.05 11.13 4.16
CA VAL A 188 36.71 9.91 3.64
C VAL A 188 37.30 10.15 2.25
N GLY A 189 36.58 10.89 1.39
CA GLY A 189 36.97 11.17 0.02
C GLY A 189 36.17 10.36 -1.00
N LEU A 190 35.71 11.04 -2.05
CA LEU A 190 34.79 10.46 -3.05
C LEU A 190 35.38 9.27 -3.82
N ARG A 191 36.70 9.26 -4.08
CA ARG A 191 37.36 8.14 -4.77
C ARG A 191 37.31 6.86 -3.95
N GLU A 192 37.51 6.97 -2.64
CA GLU A 192 37.47 5.83 -1.72
C GLU A 192 36.06 5.26 -1.61
N VAL A 193 35.04 6.13 -1.52
CA VAL A 193 33.63 5.72 -1.59
C VAL A 193 33.32 4.98 -2.89
N VAL A 194 33.77 5.49 -4.04
CA VAL A 194 33.59 4.87 -5.36
C VAL A 194 34.24 3.49 -5.41
N GLN A 195 35.47 3.37 -4.91
CA GLN A 195 36.20 2.09 -4.89
C GLN A 195 35.52 1.07 -3.97
N ALA A 196 35.10 1.48 -2.78
CA ALA A 196 34.47 0.59 -1.82
C ALA A 196 33.09 0.10 -2.29
N LEU A 197 32.28 0.98 -2.88
CA LEU A 197 30.98 0.60 -3.42
C LEU A 197 31.08 -0.21 -4.72
N GLY A 198 32.21 -0.14 -5.43
CA GLY A 198 32.40 -0.80 -6.72
C GLY A 198 31.49 -0.26 -7.83
N VAL A 199 31.03 1.00 -7.72
CA VAL A 199 30.11 1.63 -8.68
C VAL A 199 30.75 2.81 -9.41
N PRO A 200 30.28 3.18 -10.63
CA PRO A 200 30.78 4.37 -11.32
C PRO A 200 30.59 5.65 -10.51
N LEU A 201 31.47 6.64 -10.70
CA LEU A 201 31.45 7.93 -10.00
C LEU A 201 30.08 8.62 -10.00
N VAL A 202 29.38 8.57 -11.14
CA VAL A 202 28.04 9.15 -11.29
C VAL A 202 27.02 8.46 -10.38
N ALA A 203 27.07 7.13 -10.27
CA ALA A 203 26.19 6.35 -9.39
C ALA A 203 26.49 6.62 -7.92
N ALA A 204 27.77 6.63 -7.52
CA ALA A 204 28.17 6.99 -6.16
C ALA A 204 27.68 8.40 -5.79
N THR A 205 27.82 9.37 -6.70
CA THR A 205 27.35 10.75 -6.45
C THR A 205 25.83 10.81 -6.30
N LYS A 206 25.06 10.00 -7.05
CA LYS A 206 23.60 9.90 -6.88
C LYS A 206 23.24 9.31 -5.52
N ILE A 207 23.90 8.23 -5.12
CA ILE A 207 23.73 7.57 -3.81
C ILE A 207 24.00 8.58 -2.68
N LEU A 208 25.15 9.25 -2.70
CA LEU A 208 25.53 10.20 -1.65
C LEU A 208 24.57 11.38 -1.53
N LYS A 209 23.86 11.73 -2.61
CA LYS A 209 22.84 12.78 -2.63
C LYS A 209 21.44 12.26 -2.29
N GLY A 210 21.28 10.99 -1.90
CA GLY A 210 19.98 10.36 -1.64
C GLY A 210 19.08 10.30 -2.87
N LYS A 211 19.66 10.17 -4.07
CA LYS A 211 18.93 10.09 -5.36
C LYS A 211 18.93 8.70 -5.96
N ALA A 212 19.53 7.73 -5.29
CA ALA A 212 19.55 6.33 -5.68
C ALA A 212 19.60 5.50 -4.40
N ALA A 213 18.75 4.48 -4.34
CA ALA A 213 18.72 3.57 -3.20
C ALA A 213 19.99 2.73 -3.13
N ILE A 214 20.35 2.34 -1.91
CA ILE A 214 21.42 1.37 -1.65
C ILE A 214 20.87 0.11 -0.99
N SER A 215 21.54 -1.02 -1.23
CA SER A 215 21.28 -2.26 -0.52
C SER A 215 21.85 -2.26 0.88
N GLU A 216 21.41 -3.20 1.72
CA GLU A 216 21.98 -3.40 3.07
C GLU A 216 23.48 -3.69 3.03
N GLN A 217 23.94 -4.46 2.02
CA GLN A 217 25.36 -4.73 1.83
C GLN A 217 26.15 -3.46 1.50
N GLN A 218 25.63 -2.61 0.61
CA GLN A 218 26.26 -1.33 0.30
C GLN A 218 26.27 -0.39 1.51
N ALA A 219 25.20 -0.40 2.30
CA ALA A 219 25.15 0.36 3.54
C ALA A 219 26.16 -0.13 4.57
N ALA A 220 26.36 -1.44 4.72
CA ALA A 220 27.39 -2.02 5.59
C ALA A 220 28.81 -1.61 5.16
N VAL A 221 29.09 -1.55 3.85
CA VAL A 221 30.37 -1.06 3.32
C VAL A 221 30.58 0.42 3.69
N LEU A 222 29.58 1.26 3.44
CA LEU A 222 29.64 2.69 3.77
C LEU A 222 29.72 2.93 5.28
N ALA A 223 29.04 2.12 6.08
CA ALA A 223 29.08 2.17 7.54
C ALA A 223 30.49 1.93 8.07
N GLY A 224 31.20 0.93 7.52
CA GLY A 224 32.60 0.67 7.84
C GLY A 224 33.51 1.84 7.49
N LEU A 225 33.28 2.51 6.36
CA LEU A 225 34.04 3.71 5.97
C LEU A 225 33.74 4.93 6.84
N PHE A 226 32.47 5.13 7.21
CA PHE A 226 32.04 6.32 7.95
C PHE A 226 32.17 6.15 9.48
N GLY A 227 32.38 4.93 9.97
CA GLY A 227 32.48 4.63 11.39
C GLY A 227 31.14 4.74 12.13
N VAL A 228 30.04 4.37 11.47
CA VAL A 228 28.66 4.49 11.97
C VAL A 228 27.89 3.18 11.76
N ALA A 229 26.65 3.07 12.25
CA ALA A 229 25.84 1.88 12.02
C ALA A 229 25.28 1.82 10.58
N ALA A 230 25.16 0.61 10.02
CA ALA A 230 24.59 0.41 8.68
C ALA A 230 23.13 0.86 8.59
N SER A 231 22.36 0.71 9.67
CA SER A 231 20.99 1.23 9.79
C SER A 231 20.94 2.74 9.61
N ASP A 232 21.91 3.47 10.15
CA ASP A 232 21.96 4.94 10.07
C ASP A 232 22.26 5.39 8.63
N VAL A 233 23.13 4.65 7.93
CA VAL A 233 23.42 4.88 6.51
C VAL A 233 22.21 4.59 5.64
N LEU A 234 21.50 3.47 5.86
CA LEU A 234 20.27 3.15 5.14
C LEU A 234 19.20 4.22 5.36
N ALA A 235 18.96 4.60 6.62
CA ALA A 235 17.99 5.64 6.96
C ALA A 235 18.37 7.00 6.33
N ALA A 236 19.66 7.32 6.23
CA ALA A 236 20.14 8.54 5.60
C ALA A 236 19.95 8.56 4.08
N VAL A 237 20.35 7.48 3.41
CA VAL A 237 20.36 7.42 1.95
C VAL A 237 18.99 7.08 1.38
N ASN A 238 18.31 6.08 1.94
CA ASN A 238 17.02 5.60 1.44
C ASN A 238 15.83 6.34 2.07
N GLY A 239 16.01 6.98 3.24
CA GLY A 239 14.92 7.66 3.93
C GLY A 239 14.36 8.87 3.19
N LEU A 240 13.04 8.93 3.05
CA LEU A 240 12.30 10.02 2.42
C LEU A 240 11.74 11.01 3.46
N PRO A 241 11.50 12.28 3.07
CA PRO A 241 10.75 13.20 3.94
C PRO A 241 9.38 12.63 4.31
N PRO A 242 8.89 12.83 5.56
CA PRO A 242 7.63 12.25 6.01
C PRO A 242 6.44 12.51 5.08
N GLY A 243 6.26 13.76 4.63
CA GLY A 243 5.15 14.11 3.72
C GLY A 243 5.23 13.43 2.35
N LEU A 244 6.44 13.16 1.84
CA LEU A 244 6.61 12.42 0.58
C LEU A 244 6.32 10.93 0.80
N ALA A 245 6.76 10.39 1.94
CA ALA A 245 6.47 9.00 2.30
C ALA A 245 4.96 8.76 2.42
N VAL A 246 4.22 9.66 3.07
CA VAL A 246 2.74 9.60 3.13
C VAL A 246 2.15 9.64 1.71
N GLU A 247 2.61 10.57 0.87
CA GLU A 247 2.07 10.72 -0.48
C GLU A 247 2.27 9.47 -1.34
N LEU A 248 3.43 8.82 -1.27
CA LEU A 248 3.73 7.60 -2.03
C LEU A 248 2.84 6.40 -1.66
N GLU A 249 2.30 6.39 -0.44
CA GLU A 249 1.39 5.34 0.05
C GLU A 249 -0.07 5.59 -0.35
N ARG A 250 -0.41 6.75 -0.94
CA ARG A 250 -1.81 7.04 -1.30
C ARG A 250 -2.32 6.09 -2.39
N PRO A 251 -3.58 5.59 -2.28
CA PRO A 251 -4.16 4.65 -3.25
C PRO A 251 -4.08 5.10 -4.71
N ARG A 252 -4.20 6.40 -4.98
CA ARG A 252 -4.17 6.99 -6.33
C ARG A 252 -2.94 6.58 -7.15
N TRP A 253 -1.80 6.34 -6.49
CA TRP A 253 -0.56 5.97 -7.16
C TRP A 253 -0.39 4.48 -7.39
N ARG A 254 -1.21 3.64 -6.78
CA ARG A 254 -1.01 2.19 -6.76
C ARG A 254 -0.99 1.57 -8.15
N THR A 255 -1.92 1.95 -9.01
CA THR A 255 -1.97 1.46 -10.40
C THR A 255 -0.72 1.88 -11.18
N VAL A 256 -0.19 3.07 -10.90
CA VAL A 256 1.07 3.55 -11.49
C VAL A 256 2.22 2.67 -11.01
N TRP A 257 2.36 2.44 -9.70
CA TRP A 257 3.41 1.60 -9.12
C TRP A 257 3.41 0.19 -9.70
N ARG A 258 2.26 -0.47 -9.77
CA ARG A 258 2.13 -1.81 -10.36
C ARG A 258 2.48 -1.84 -11.84
N THR A 259 2.05 -0.84 -12.60
CA THR A 259 2.37 -0.72 -14.02
C THR A 259 3.88 -0.59 -14.22
N TRP A 260 4.53 0.25 -13.43
CA TRP A 260 5.98 0.45 -13.48
C TRP A 260 6.77 -0.77 -13.01
N ALA A 261 6.35 -1.39 -11.90
CA ALA A 261 6.91 -2.64 -11.38
C ALA A 261 6.89 -3.74 -12.45
N THR A 262 5.76 -3.91 -13.13
CA THR A 262 5.62 -4.86 -14.23
C THR A 262 6.54 -4.52 -15.41
N ARG A 263 6.55 -3.26 -15.87
CA ARG A 263 7.39 -2.82 -17.00
C ARG A 263 8.88 -2.98 -16.73
N LEU A 264 9.32 -2.63 -15.52
CA LEU A 264 10.72 -2.69 -15.11
C LEU A 264 11.14 -4.07 -14.58
N ARG A 265 10.20 -5.03 -14.45
CA ARG A 265 10.39 -6.34 -13.82
C ARG A 265 11.01 -6.22 -12.42
N ARG A 266 10.45 -5.32 -11.61
CA ARG A 266 10.84 -5.06 -10.22
C ARG A 266 9.62 -5.22 -9.31
N THR A 267 9.86 -5.28 -8.01
CA THR A 267 8.79 -5.28 -7.02
C THR A 267 8.20 -3.88 -6.85
N GLU A 268 6.98 -3.80 -6.34
CA GLU A 268 6.26 -2.54 -6.17
C GLU A 268 6.96 -1.60 -5.18
N ASP A 269 7.50 -2.15 -4.09
CA ASP A 269 8.27 -1.42 -3.07
C ASP A 269 9.55 -0.80 -3.61
N ALA A 270 10.32 -1.55 -4.43
CA ALA A 270 11.53 -1.06 -5.04
C ALA A 270 11.25 0.12 -5.99
N VAL A 271 10.16 0.02 -6.77
CA VAL A 271 9.72 1.10 -7.66
C VAL A 271 9.27 2.33 -6.87
N ARG A 272 8.44 2.15 -5.83
CA ARG A 272 8.00 3.26 -4.96
C ARG A 272 9.19 4.01 -4.37
N LEU A 273 10.19 3.30 -3.85
CA LEU A 273 11.39 3.90 -3.28
C LEU A 273 12.24 4.63 -4.34
N GLU A 274 12.49 4.00 -5.50
CA GLU A 274 13.27 4.60 -6.58
C GLU A 274 12.64 5.90 -7.09
N ILE A 275 11.33 5.88 -7.33
CA ILE A 275 10.57 7.05 -7.78
C ILE A 275 10.52 8.12 -6.68
N GLY A 276 10.31 7.72 -5.43
CA GLY A 276 10.35 8.61 -4.27
C GLY A 276 11.67 9.36 -4.14
N LEU A 277 12.80 8.66 -4.21
CA LEU A 277 14.14 9.27 -4.17
C LEU A 277 14.37 10.17 -5.40
N GLY A 278 13.85 9.78 -6.56
CA GLY A 278 13.85 10.60 -7.78
C GLY A 278 13.10 11.92 -7.62
N ALA A 279 11.86 11.87 -7.13
CA ALA A 279 11.01 13.04 -6.87
C ALA A 279 11.60 13.94 -5.77
N PHE A 280 12.15 13.35 -4.70
CA PHE A 280 12.88 14.08 -3.67
C PHE A 280 14.11 14.79 -4.26
N GLY A 281 14.83 14.15 -5.18
CA GLY A 281 15.96 14.73 -5.88
C GLY A 281 15.62 15.96 -6.77
N LEU A 282 14.36 16.12 -7.18
CA LEU A 282 13.85 17.30 -7.91
C LEU A 282 13.54 18.46 -6.97
N ALA A 283 12.99 18.17 -5.79
CA ALA A 283 12.62 19.15 -4.76
C ALA A 283 13.77 20.10 -4.37
N PHE A 284 14.98 19.55 -4.24
CA PHE A 284 16.18 20.29 -3.87
C PHE A 284 16.58 21.39 -4.89
N ARG A 285 16.03 21.35 -6.12
CA ARG A 285 16.35 22.31 -7.18
C ARG A 285 15.35 23.48 -7.28
N GLN A 286 14.12 23.31 -6.80
CA GLN A 286 13.01 24.21 -7.13
C GLN A 286 12.56 25.12 -5.98
N THR A 287 12.80 24.74 -4.73
CA THR A 287 12.32 25.52 -3.58
C THR A 287 13.37 25.54 -2.47
N GLY A 288 13.94 26.70 -2.20
CA GLY A 288 14.62 26.95 -0.93
C GLY A 288 13.62 26.74 0.21
N ALA A 289 13.69 25.58 0.85
CA ALA A 289 13.31 25.22 2.23
C ALA A 289 12.00 25.70 2.91
N ALA A 290 11.05 26.44 2.29
CA ALA A 290 10.01 27.12 3.10
C ALA A 290 8.52 26.93 2.68
N GLY A 291 8.19 26.05 1.74
CA GLY A 291 6.79 25.74 1.40
C GLY A 291 6.45 24.28 1.65
N ALA A 292 5.21 23.99 2.07
CA ALA A 292 4.68 22.63 2.04
C ALA A 292 4.85 22.10 0.62
N ALA A 293 5.73 21.11 0.46
CA ALA A 293 6.08 20.60 -0.84
C ALA A 293 4.85 19.90 -1.44
N ASP A 294 4.44 20.35 -2.62
CA ASP A 294 3.44 19.66 -3.44
C ASP A 294 4.05 18.36 -3.99
N TRP A 295 3.97 17.31 -3.18
CA TRP A 295 4.57 16.01 -3.49
C TRP A 295 3.86 15.32 -4.63
N GLU A 296 2.54 15.48 -4.74
CA GLU A 296 1.72 14.96 -5.82
C GLU A 296 2.23 15.46 -7.18
N ASN A 297 2.34 16.78 -7.37
CA ASN A 297 2.82 17.33 -8.64
C ASN A 297 4.28 16.95 -8.94
N ARG A 298 5.11 16.77 -7.90
CA ARG A 298 6.52 16.35 -8.09
C ARG A 298 6.64 14.90 -8.53
N ILE A 299 5.84 14.01 -7.95
CA ILE A 299 5.76 12.61 -8.39
C ILE A 299 5.24 12.57 -9.83
N ALA A 300 4.14 13.26 -10.12
CA ALA A 300 3.57 13.34 -11.47
C ALA A 300 4.60 13.86 -12.50
N HIS A 301 5.33 14.93 -12.18
CA HIS A 301 6.37 15.47 -13.04
C HIS A 301 7.52 14.48 -13.26
N TRP A 302 8.00 13.82 -12.21
CA TRP A 302 9.05 12.81 -12.34
C TRP A 302 8.60 11.66 -13.26
N LEU A 303 7.38 11.18 -13.06
CA LEU A 303 6.78 10.12 -13.88
C LEU A 303 6.68 10.53 -15.35
N ALA A 304 6.27 11.77 -15.63
CA ALA A 304 6.17 12.28 -16.99
C ALA A 304 7.53 12.39 -17.70
N VAL A 305 8.58 12.78 -16.99
CA VAL A 305 9.94 12.93 -17.55
C VAL A 305 10.64 11.58 -17.76
N ASN A 306 10.33 10.57 -16.95
CA ASN A 306 11.02 9.28 -16.96
C ASN A 306 10.16 8.13 -17.52
N ASP A 307 8.97 8.41 -18.07
CA ASP A 307 8.07 7.37 -18.62
C ASP A 307 8.85 6.50 -19.62
N PRO A 308 8.96 5.18 -19.42
CA PRO A 308 9.80 4.31 -20.26
C PRO A 308 9.36 4.17 -21.72
N LYS A 309 8.35 4.94 -22.16
CA LYS A 309 7.85 4.94 -23.55
C LYS A 309 8.91 5.37 -24.58
N ASP A 310 10.04 5.92 -24.15
CA ASP A 310 11.13 6.40 -25.03
C ASP A 310 12.22 5.34 -25.37
N VAL A 311 12.07 4.06 -24.99
CA VAL A 311 13.11 3.05 -25.27
C VAL A 311 12.92 2.33 -26.63
N SER A 312 11.91 2.67 -27.43
CA SER A 312 11.68 2.09 -28.77
C SER A 312 11.94 3.04 -29.95
N GLY A 313 12.64 4.16 -29.74
CA GLY A 313 12.85 5.20 -30.76
C GLY A 313 14.31 5.41 -31.22
N GLY A 314 15.17 4.40 -31.13
CA GLY A 314 16.58 4.54 -31.51
C GLY A 314 17.27 3.22 -31.82
N ALA A 315 16.99 2.68 -33.00
CA ALA A 315 17.87 1.76 -33.73
C ALA A 315 17.89 2.21 -35.20
#